data_AF-A0A932CJU4-F1
#
_entry.id   AF-A0A932CJU4-F1
#
_cell.length_a   1.000
_cell.length_b   1.000
_cell.length_c   1.000
_cell.angle_alpha   90.00
_cell.angle_beta   90.00
_cell.angle_gamma   90.00
#
_symmetry.space_group_name_H-M   'P 1'
#
loop_
_entity.id
_entity.type
_entity.pdbx_description
1 polymer ?
#
loop_
_entity_poly.entity_id
_entity_poly.type
_entity_poly.pdbx_seq_one_letter_code
_entity_poly.pdbx_strand_id
1 'polypeptide(L)'
;MGLLNADLALALALLGRGLLPVQTLREWLAENVWELSQSPSPLDRMLLGEMELALAEYDRQDRDEQYIRDLARGLLMLVNPQLLPQEVEQLEAIAA
;
A
#
# COMPACT_ATOMS: atom_id res chain seq x y z
N MET A 1 -6.66 15.17 9.97
CA MET A 1 -5.76 14.01 10.08
C MET A 1 -6.62 12.77 9.85
N GLY A 2 -6.47 12.11 8.71
CA GLY A 2 -7.30 10.96 8.35
C GLY A 2 -6.62 9.67 8.79
N LEU A 3 -7.36 8.80 9.51
CA LEU A 3 -6.93 7.44 9.90
C LEU A 3 -6.42 6.60 8.72
N LEU A 4 -6.87 6.93 7.51
CA LEU A 4 -6.58 6.29 6.23
C LEU A 4 -5.08 6.13 5.91
N ASN A 5 -4.21 6.98 6.45
CA ASN A 5 -2.77 6.89 6.16
C ASN A 5 -2.07 5.82 7.02
N ALA A 6 -2.53 5.58 8.26
CA ALA A 6 -1.84 4.67 9.17
C ALA A 6 -2.11 3.20 8.85
N ASP A 7 -3.38 2.84 8.66
CA ASP A 7 -3.77 1.45 8.38
C ASP A 7 -3.28 1.00 7.00
N LEU A 8 -3.36 1.88 6.00
CA LEU A 8 -2.83 1.61 4.67
C LEU A 8 -1.30 1.52 4.67
N ALA A 9 -0.60 2.40 5.39
CA ALA A 9 0.84 2.32 5.54
C ALA A 9 1.29 1.00 6.19
N LEU A 10 0.56 0.55 7.22
CA LEU A 10 0.82 -0.73 7.88
C LEU A 10 0.55 -1.91 6.93
N ALA A 11 -0.55 -1.89 6.17
CA ALA A 11 -0.86 -2.94 5.21
C ALA A 11 0.21 -3.04 4.10
N LEU A 12 0.71 -1.91 3.62
CA LEU A 12 1.82 -1.86 2.67
C LEU A 12 3.14 -2.34 3.29
N ALA A 13 3.44 -2.00 4.54
CA ALA A 13 4.61 -2.53 5.24
C ALA A 13 4.54 -4.06 5.41
N LEU A 14 3.37 -4.60 5.77
CA LEU A 14 3.13 -6.04 5.85
C LEU A 14 3.26 -6.73 4.47
N LEU A 15 2.78 -6.08 3.40
CA LEU A 15 2.95 -6.58 2.03
C LEU A 15 4.45 -6.68 1.66
N GLY A 16 5.23 -5.63 1.92
CA GLY A 16 6.67 -5.64 1.65
C GLY A 16 7.40 -6.75 2.40
N ARG A 17 6.93 -7.10 3.60
CA ARG A 17 7.49 -8.21 4.38
C ARG A 17 7.04 -9.60 3.93
N GLY A 18 6.11 -9.70 2.97
CA GLY A 18 5.48 -10.95 2.57
C GLY A 18 4.52 -11.52 3.61
N LEU A 19 4.12 -10.70 4.60
CA LEU A 19 3.22 -11.09 5.69
C LEU A 19 1.76 -10.82 5.36
N LEU A 20 1.50 -9.92 4.40
CA LEU A 20 0.18 -9.70 3.82
C LEU A 20 0.20 -10.15 2.35
N PRO A 21 -0.65 -11.12 1.96
CA PRO A 21 -0.81 -11.46 0.56
C PRO A 21 -1.34 -10.27 -0.26
N VAL A 22 -0.87 -10.12 -1.50
CA VAL A 22 -1.38 -9.10 -2.45
C VAL A 22 -2.90 -9.17 -2.57
N GLN A 23 -3.46 -10.38 -2.63
CA GLN A 23 -4.90 -10.61 -2.73
C GLN A 23 -5.65 -10.03 -1.52
N THR A 24 -5.12 -10.21 -0.31
CA THR A 24 -5.71 -9.68 0.93
C THR A 24 -5.66 -8.16 0.95
N LEU A 25 -4.57 -7.54 0.48
CA LEU A 25 -4.51 -6.08 0.34
C LEU A 25 -5.57 -5.56 -0.65
N ARG A 26 -5.81 -6.28 -1.76
CA ARG A 26 -6.83 -5.90 -2.75
C ARG A 26 -8.24 -6.00 -2.19
N GLU A 27 -8.53 -7.07 -1.47
CA GLU A 27 -9.83 -7.26 -0.80
C GLU A 27 -10.06 -6.15 0.23
N TRP A 28 -9.05 -5.88 1.06
CA TRP A 28 -9.11 -4.79 2.03
C TRP A 28 -9.34 -3.44 1.35
N LEU A 29 -8.61 -3.12 0.27
CA LEU A 29 -8.83 -1.89 -0.49
C LEU A 29 -10.24 -1.83 -1.05
N ALA A 30 -10.76 -2.90 -1.66
CA ALA A 30 -12.10 -2.91 -2.22
C ALA A 30 -13.20 -2.68 -1.17
N GLU A 31 -13.03 -3.22 0.04
CA GLU A 31 -13.96 -3.07 1.16
C GLU A 31 -13.87 -1.69 1.81
N ASN A 32 -12.65 -1.17 1.98
CA ASN A 32 -12.41 0.04 2.74
C ASN A 32 -12.48 1.29 1.86
N VAL A 33 -12.22 1.21 0.54
CA VAL A 33 -12.25 2.34 -0.43
C VAL A 33 -13.54 3.15 -0.33
N TRP A 34 -14.68 2.50 -0.10
CA TRP A 34 -15.94 3.22 0.11
C TRP A 34 -15.87 4.08 1.38
N GLU A 35 -15.46 3.52 2.52
CA GLU A 35 -15.25 4.27 3.76
C GLU A 35 -14.14 5.34 3.64
N LEU A 36 -13.10 5.10 2.83
CA LEU A 36 -12.07 6.11 2.52
C LEU A 36 -12.64 7.30 1.71
N SER A 37 -13.85 7.18 1.14
CA SER A 37 -14.34 8.02 0.05
C SER A 37 -15.68 8.75 0.30
N GLN A 38 -16.05 9.05 1.54
CA GLN A 38 -17.25 9.90 1.74
C GLN A 38 -17.14 11.26 1.02
N SER A 39 -15.92 11.69 0.65
CA SER A 39 -15.61 12.47 -0.57
C SER A 39 -14.09 12.42 -0.81
N PRO A 40 -13.56 11.46 -1.59
CA PRO A 40 -12.10 11.32 -1.74
C PRO A 40 -11.62 12.50 -2.58
N SER A 41 -10.52 13.12 -2.13
CA SER A 41 -9.89 14.17 -2.91
C SER A 41 -9.42 13.61 -4.27
N PRO A 42 -9.21 14.47 -5.29
CA PRO A 42 -8.62 14.03 -6.56
C PRO A 42 -7.29 13.28 -6.38
N LEU A 43 -6.52 13.64 -5.35
CA LEU A 43 -5.28 12.97 -4.99
C LEU A 43 -5.53 11.55 -4.48
N ASP A 44 -6.51 11.35 -3.59
CA ASP A 44 -6.84 10.02 -3.05
C ASP A 44 -7.29 9.07 -4.16
N ARG A 45 -8.09 9.57 -5.12
CA ARG A 45 -8.51 8.78 -6.28
C ARG A 45 -7.34 8.40 -7.18
N MET A 46 -6.40 9.34 -7.39
CA MET A 46 -5.20 9.08 -8.17
C MET A 46 -4.32 8.03 -7.48
N LEU A 47 -4.08 8.17 -6.17
CA LEU A 47 -3.30 7.21 -5.38
C LEU A 47 -3.92 5.81 -5.41
N LEU A 48 -5.24 5.71 -5.23
CA LEU A 48 -5.95 4.43 -5.33
C LEU A 48 -5.85 3.81 -6.73
N GLY A 49 -5.96 4.62 -7.79
CA GLY A 49 -5.80 4.13 -9.17
C GLY A 49 -4.38 3.64 -9.46
N GLU A 50 -3.36 4.35 -9.00
CA GLU A 50 -1.96 3.92 -9.11
C GLU A 50 -1.73 2.62 -8.35
N MET A 51 -2.29 2.48 -7.15
CA MET A 51 -2.22 1.25 -6.37
C MET A 51 -2.89 0.07 -7.07
N GLU A 52 -4.10 0.25 -7.59
CA GLU A 52 -4.82 -0.80 -8.33
C GLU A 52 -4.02 -1.26 -9.56
N LEU A 53 -3.45 -0.32 -10.31
CA LEU A 53 -2.60 -0.63 -11.47
C LEU A 53 -1.36 -1.43 -11.05
N ALA A 54 -0.70 -1.00 -9.99
CA ALA A 54 0.53 -1.62 -9.52
C ALA A 54 0.28 -3.03 -8.96
N LEU A 55 -0.85 -3.26 -8.29
CA LEU A 55 -1.30 -4.57 -7.82
C LEU A 55 -1.81 -5.47 -8.97
N ALA A 56 -2.39 -4.91 -10.03
CA ALA A 56 -2.77 -5.68 -11.22
C ALA A 56 -1.56 -6.14 -12.03
N GLU A 57 -0.46 -5.38 -12.00
CA GLU A 57 0.79 -5.75 -12.66
C GLU A 57 1.50 -6.93 -11.95
N TYR A 58 1.24 -7.13 -10.66
CA TYR A 58 1.68 -8.31 -9.92
C TYR A 58 1.09 -9.61 -10.51
N ASP A 59 -0.20 -9.65 -10.82
CA ASP A 59 -0.88 -10.85 -11.36
C ASP A 59 -0.32 -11.31 -12.72
N ARG A 60 0.37 -10.42 -13.45
CA ARG A 60 0.80 -10.64 -14.83
C ARG A 60 2.18 -11.25 -14.96
N GLN A 61 2.99 -11.21 -13.90
CA GLN A 61 4.40 -11.58 -13.99
C GLN A 61 4.74 -12.52 -12.84
N ASP A 62 5.57 -13.51 -13.13
CA ASP A 62 6.13 -14.47 -12.15
C ASP A 62 7.16 -13.71 -11.27
N ARG A 63 6.66 -12.76 -10.48
CA ARG A 63 7.46 -11.77 -9.75
C ARG A 63 8.06 -12.39 -8.51
N ASP A 64 9.33 -12.13 -8.28
CA ASP A 64 10.02 -12.54 -7.06
C ASP A 64 9.61 -11.67 -5.86
N GLU A 65 9.99 -12.13 -4.67
CA GLU A 65 9.72 -11.41 -3.41
C GLU A 65 10.32 -10.00 -3.39
N GLN A 66 11.41 -9.78 -4.14
CA GLN A 66 12.08 -8.49 -4.24
C GLN A 66 11.19 -7.46 -4.96
N TYR A 67 10.54 -7.85 -6.06
CA TYR A 67 9.57 -6.98 -6.73
C TYR A 67 8.42 -6.57 -5.81
N ILE A 68 7.86 -7.49 -5.02
CA ILE A 68 6.77 -7.18 -4.08
C ILE A 68 7.23 -6.18 -3.02
N ARG A 69 8.46 -6.34 -2.51
CA ARG A 69 9.10 -5.37 -1.60
C ARG A 69 9.20 -3.99 -2.22
N ASP A 70 9.75 -3.90 -3.42
CA ASP A 70 9.97 -2.63 -4.10
C ASP A 70 8.63 -1.95 -4.45
N LEU A 71 7.64 -2.74 -4.85
CA LEU A 71 6.26 -2.29 -5.07
C LEU A 71 5.65 -1.72 -3.80
N ALA A 72 5.65 -2.49 -2.71
CA ALA A 72 5.07 -2.09 -1.43
C ALA A 72 5.72 -0.80 -0.90
N ARG A 73 7.05 -0.69 -1.00
CA ARG A 73 7.82 0.49 -0.62
C ARG A 73 7.46 1.70 -1.49
N GLY A 74 7.35 1.52 -2.81
CA GLY A 74 6.93 2.57 -3.73
C GLY A 74 5.52 3.09 -3.42
N LEU A 75 4.57 2.18 -3.17
CA LEU A 75 3.20 2.52 -2.77
C LEU A 75 3.17 3.24 -1.41
N LEU A 76 3.99 2.81 -0.45
CA LEU A 76 4.08 3.43 0.87
C LEU A 76 4.56 4.88 0.78
N MET A 77 5.58 5.14 -0.04
CA MET A 77 6.07 6.50 -0.30
C MET A 77 5.05 7.35 -1.06
N LEU A 78 4.21 6.74 -1.91
CA LEU A 78 3.13 7.46 -2.61
C LEU A 78 2.03 7.91 -1.65
N VAL A 79 1.59 7.04 -0.74
CA VAL A 79 0.52 7.35 0.22
C VAL A 79 1.01 8.17 1.41
N ASN A 80 2.31 8.11 1.69
CA ASN A 80 2.96 8.87 2.75
C ASN A 80 4.28 9.50 2.26
N PRO A 81 4.22 10.56 1.44
CA PRO A 81 5.40 11.17 0.83
C PRO A 81 6.30 11.94 1.83
N GLN A 82 5.81 12.19 3.04
CA GLN A 82 6.60 12.79 4.11
C GLN A 82 7.41 11.74 4.88
N LEU A 83 7.10 10.46 4.68
CA LEU A 83 7.77 9.38 5.35
C LEU A 83 9.21 9.28 4.84
N LEU A 84 10.17 9.45 5.74
CA LEU A 84 11.58 9.32 5.44
C LEU A 84 11.91 7.84 5.15
N PRO A 85 12.92 7.53 4.33
CA PRO A 85 13.30 6.13 4.06
C PRO A 85 13.55 5.30 5.33
N GLN A 86 14.14 5.92 6.35
CA GLN A 86 14.35 5.31 7.68
C GLN A 86 13.05 4.99 8.43
N GLU A 87 11.97 5.74 8.19
CA GLU A 87 10.66 5.49 8.79
C GLU A 87 9.92 4.39 8.04
N VAL A 88 10.13 4.25 6.73
CA VAL A 88 9.67 3.08 5.96
C VAL A 88 10.27 1.81 6.54
N GLU A 89 11.59 1.80 6.74
CA GLU A 89 12.30 0.66 7.32
C GLU A 89 11.83 0.34 8.74
N GLN A 90 11.49 1.37 9.54
CA GLN A 90 10.92 1.17 10.88
C GLN A 90 9.51 0.59 10.82
N LEU A 91 8.64 1.06 9.93
CA LEU A 91 7.31 0.48 9.74
C LEU A 91 7.38 -0.98 9.28
N GLU A 92 8.28 -1.28 8.32
CA GLU A 92 8.56 -2.64 7.88
C GLU A 92 9.10 -3.53 9.02
N ALA A 93 9.79 -2.96 10.01
CA ALA A 93 10.31 -3.67 11.18
C ALA A 93 9.28 -3.90 12.30
N ILE A 94 8.34 -2.97 12.50
CA ILE A 94 7.28 -3.05 13.54
C ILE A 94 6.17 -4.02 13.14
N ALA A 95 5.98 -4.26 11.85
CA ALA A 95 4.99 -5.17 11.29
C ALA A 95 5.26 -6.68 11.56
N ALA A 96 6.00 -7.02 12.63
CA ALA A 96 6.51 -8.35 12.98
C ALA A 96 5.82 -8.97 14.21
#